data_AF-A0ABC9Y8Z5-F1
#
_entry.id   AF-A0ABC9Y8Z5-F1
#
_cell.length_a   1.000
_cell.length_b   1.000
_cell.length_c   1.000
_cell.angle_alpha   90.00
_cell.angle_beta   90.00
_cell.angle_gamma   90.00
#
_symmetry.space_group_name_H-M   'P 1'
#
loop_
_entity.id
_entity.type
_entity.pdbx_description
1 polymer ?
#
loop_
_entity_poly.entity_id
_entity_poly.type
_entity_poly.pdbx_seq_one_letter_code
_entity_poly.pdbx_strand_id
1 'polypeptide(L)'
;MLLLKTSNPHSPMTLIGLRDDRIRIERMGKLHFEYSHAFQLITDFYTKEVPDATGPQKLSVILSLDKPVVCSLAAVIAYLKEFNLERMLYNPSNFKQLSSETEYMTINGTTMKNLEILQNQTDMKTKGSLLWVLDHTKTSFGRRRLKKWVTQPLMKSSEINARLDAVSEMLLSESSVFGQIRNLLCKLPDIERGLCSVFHKKCSTQEFFLILSTLSRLDLEIQALVPVIHSHVKTPLLQNALLEIPELLSPVKHYLKILNEEAAKIMREKLIKEGAEKITTYVCF
;
A
#
# COMPACT_ATOMS: atom_id res chain seq x y z
N MET A 1 2.44 -6.70 -11.64
CA MET A 1 1.76 -7.98 -11.36
C MET A 1 2.81 -9.06 -11.61
N LEU A 2 3.38 -9.64 -10.55
CA LEU A 2 4.28 -10.79 -10.71
C LEU A 2 3.42 -11.98 -11.12
N LEU A 3 3.62 -12.48 -12.33
CA LEU A 3 3.03 -13.73 -12.79
C LEU A 3 4.08 -14.83 -12.61
N LEU A 4 4.03 -15.52 -11.46
CA LEU A 4 4.80 -16.73 -11.24
C LEU A 4 4.08 -17.88 -11.96
N LYS A 5 4.74 -18.48 -12.96
CA LYS A 5 4.23 -19.67 -13.67
C LYS A 5 5.10 -20.88 -13.35
N THR A 6 4.46 -22.04 -13.22
CA THR A 6 5.14 -23.33 -13.10
C THR A 6 5.89 -23.67 -14.39
N SER A 7 7.11 -24.19 -14.28
CA SER A 7 7.88 -24.73 -15.41
C SER A 7 7.40 -26.17 -15.69
N ASN A 8 7.04 -26.50 -16.95
CA ASN A 8 6.78 -27.89 -17.35
C ASN A 8 7.91 -28.36 -18.27
N PRO A 9 8.60 -29.48 -18.00
CA PRO A 9 9.77 -29.90 -18.77
C PRO A 9 9.45 -30.62 -20.10
N HIS A 10 8.18 -30.84 -20.45
CA HIS A 10 7.79 -31.50 -21.70
C HIS A 10 6.60 -30.81 -22.37
N SER A 11 6.88 -29.83 -23.22
CA SER A 11 6.00 -29.47 -24.34
C SER A 11 6.85 -28.84 -25.45
N PRO A 12 6.75 -29.32 -26.70
CA PRO A 12 7.56 -28.82 -27.81
C PRO A 12 7.22 -27.36 -28.09
N MET A 13 8.26 -26.55 -28.27
CA MET A 13 8.17 -25.15 -28.67
C MET A 13 7.36 -25.02 -29.96
N THR A 14 6.13 -24.50 -29.86
CA THR A 14 5.47 -23.85 -30.99
C THR A 14 5.12 -22.44 -30.56
N LEU A 15 5.89 -21.50 -31.12
CA LEU A 15 5.69 -20.06 -31.09
C LEU A 15 4.29 -19.71 -31.63
N ILE A 16 3.55 -18.85 -30.92
CA ILE A 16 2.89 -17.62 -31.40
C ILE A 16 2.13 -17.08 -30.18
N GLY A 17 2.75 -16.13 -29.49
CA GLY A 17 2.11 -15.34 -28.47
C GLY A 17 2.88 -14.05 -28.44
N LEU A 18 2.27 -12.98 -28.95
CA LEU A 18 2.78 -11.60 -28.89
C LEU A 18 3.50 -11.42 -27.55
N ARG A 19 4.84 -11.36 -27.58
CA ARG A 19 5.63 -11.05 -26.40
C ARG A 19 5.30 -9.61 -26.05
N ASP A 20 4.35 -9.44 -25.15
CA ASP A 20 4.15 -8.19 -24.46
C ASP A 20 5.34 -8.02 -23.51
N ASP A 21 6.46 -7.49 -24.03
CA ASP A 21 7.71 -7.27 -23.29
C ASP A 21 7.53 -6.31 -22.08
N ARG A 22 6.31 -5.77 -21.85
CA ARG A 22 5.96 -4.99 -20.67
C ARG A 22 5.84 -5.83 -19.39
N ILE A 23 5.72 -7.16 -19.50
CA ILE A 23 5.55 -8.04 -18.32
C ILE A 23 6.75 -8.98 -18.17
N ARG A 24 7.57 -8.72 -17.15
CA ARG A 24 8.63 -9.65 -16.73
C ARG A 24 8.02 -10.96 -16.20
N ILE A 25 8.48 -12.10 -16.73
CA ILE A 25 8.08 -13.44 -16.28
C ILE A 25 9.24 -14.04 -15.47
N GLU A 26 8.94 -14.45 -14.24
CA GLU A 26 9.86 -15.17 -13.36
C GLU A 26 9.39 -16.63 -13.20
N ARG A 27 10.31 -17.59 -13.30
CA ARG A 27 9.99 -19.02 -13.23
C ARG A 27 10.70 -19.65 -12.05
N MET A 28 9.94 -20.36 -11.20
CA MET A 28 10.45 -21.09 -10.05
C MET A 28 10.22 -22.60 -10.21
N GLY A 29 10.99 -23.40 -9.48
CA GLY A 29 10.83 -24.86 -9.47
C GLY A 29 9.45 -25.32 -8.97
N LYS A 30 8.94 -26.43 -9.51
CA LYS A 30 7.62 -26.98 -9.13
C LYS A 30 7.49 -27.29 -7.64
N LEU A 31 8.61 -27.63 -6.98
CA LEU A 31 8.65 -27.95 -5.55
C LEU A 31 8.07 -26.82 -4.68
N HIS A 32 8.29 -25.55 -5.06
CA HIS A 32 7.73 -24.39 -4.35
C HIS A 32 6.20 -24.30 -4.39
N PHE A 33 5.55 -25.02 -5.32
CA PHE A 33 4.10 -25.03 -5.49
C PHE A 33 3.45 -26.35 -5.03
N GLU A 34 4.24 -27.33 -4.57
CA GLU A 34 3.69 -28.56 -4.00
C GLU A 34 3.13 -28.27 -2.60
N TYR A 35 1.90 -28.68 -2.34
CA TYR A 35 1.19 -28.32 -1.09
C TYR A 35 1.95 -28.75 0.16
N SER A 36 2.49 -29.97 0.19
CA SER A 36 3.24 -30.49 1.35
C SER A 36 4.45 -29.61 1.68
N HIS A 37 5.22 -29.21 0.67
CA HIS A 37 6.37 -28.34 0.83
C HIS A 37 5.97 -26.90 1.18
N ALA A 38 4.95 -26.36 0.50
CA ALA A 38 4.42 -25.03 0.75
C ALA A 38 3.88 -24.88 2.19
N PHE A 39 3.17 -25.89 2.68
CA PHE A 39 2.65 -25.92 4.05
C PHE A 39 3.78 -25.89 5.09
N GLN A 40 4.84 -26.68 4.90
CA GLN A 40 6.00 -26.67 5.77
C GLN A 40 6.70 -25.30 5.77
N LEU A 41 6.94 -24.73 4.59
CA LEU A 41 7.58 -23.43 4.43
C LEU A 41 6.79 -22.31 5.13
N ILE A 42 5.47 -22.26 4.93
CA ILE A 42 4.60 -21.27 5.56
C ILE A 42 4.58 -21.45 7.08
N THR A 43 4.50 -22.70 7.56
CA THR A 43 4.53 -23.01 8.98
C THR A 43 5.84 -22.52 9.61
N ASP A 44 6.97 -22.85 9.01
CA ASP A 44 8.29 -22.41 9.48
C ASP A 44 8.40 -20.87 9.46
N PHE A 45 7.93 -20.22 8.41
CA PHE A 45 7.95 -18.77 8.28
C PHE A 45 7.19 -18.08 9.43
N TYR A 46 5.94 -18.46 9.70
CA TYR A 46 5.13 -17.82 10.73
C TYR A 46 5.46 -18.24 12.17
N THR A 47 6.12 -19.38 12.37
CA THR A 47 6.47 -19.88 13.71
C THR A 47 7.89 -19.51 14.15
N LYS A 48 8.85 -19.47 13.22
CA LYS A 48 10.28 -19.27 13.53
C LYS A 48 10.79 -17.89 13.15
N GLU A 49 10.30 -17.31 12.06
CA GLU A 49 10.89 -16.10 11.49
C GLU A 49 10.13 -14.82 11.81
N VAL A 50 8.81 -14.91 12.07
CA VAL A 50 8.03 -13.76 12.50
C VAL A 50 8.34 -13.46 13.98
N PRO A 51 8.85 -12.27 14.32
CA PRO A 51 9.39 -11.96 15.65
C PRO A 51 8.32 -11.74 16.74
N ASP A 52 7.08 -12.19 16.53
CA ASP A 52 5.92 -11.86 17.36
C ASP A 52 5.27 -13.14 17.93
N ALA A 53 4.88 -13.11 19.21
CA ALA A 53 4.24 -14.21 19.93
C ALA A 53 2.88 -14.63 19.34
N THR A 54 2.31 -13.84 18.43
CA THR A 54 1.06 -14.13 17.71
C THR A 54 1.23 -15.04 16.49
N GLY A 55 2.44 -15.56 16.22
CA GLY A 55 2.74 -16.47 15.10
C GLY A 55 1.72 -17.60 14.88
N PRO A 56 1.31 -18.36 15.93
CA PRO A 56 0.33 -19.44 15.78
C PRO A 56 -1.06 -18.98 15.33
N GLN A 57 -1.52 -17.81 15.78
CA GLN A 57 -2.81 -17.22 15.40
C GLN A 57 -2.78 -16.70 13.96
N LYS A 58 -1.63 -16.14 13.54
CA LYS A 58 -1.41 -15.71 12.15
C LYS A 58 -1.38 -16.90 11.21
N LEU A 59 -0.77 -18.00 11.62
CA LEU A 59 -0.71 -19.24 10.86
C LEU A 59 -2.11 -19.83 10.63
N SER A 60 -2.99 -19.85 11.63
CA SER A 60 -4.34 -20.42 11.47
C SER A 60 -5.17 -19.69 10.40
N VAL A 61 -5.01 -18.38 10.27
CA VAL A 61 -5.65 -17.57 9.21
C VAL A 61 -5.12 -17.95 7.83
N ILE A 62 -3.84 -18.28 7.70
CA ILE A 62 -3.26 -18.70 6.41
C ILE A 62 -3.69 -20.13 6.06
N LEU A 63 -3.74 -21.02 7.06
CA LEU A 63 -4.11 -22.41 6.85
C LEU A 63 -5.59 -22.61 6.52
N SER A 64 -6.46 -21.62 6.78
CA SER A 64 -7.85 -21.64 6.33
C SER A 64 -8.04 -21.24 4.87
N LEU A 65 -6.98 -20.77 4.19
CA LEU A 65 -7.03 -20.40 2.78
C LEU A 65 -7.00 -21.63 1.87
N ASP A 66 -7.52 -21.47 0.65
CA ASP A 66 -7.52 -22.54 -0.35
C ASP A 66 -6.10 -23.02 -0.69
N LYS A 67 -5.95 -24.33 -0.92
CA LYS A 67 -4.65 -24.96 -1.23
C LYS A 67 -3.83 -24.23 -2.30
N PRO A 68 -4.41 -23.78 -3.45
CA PRO A 68 -3.64 -23.06 -4.46
C PRO A 68 -3.11 -21.70 -3.98
N VAL A 69 -3.84 -21.03 -3.07
CA VAL A 69 -3.43 -19.76 -2.46
C VAL A 69 -2.25 -20.00 -1.54
N VAL A 70 -2.31 -21.04 -0.71
CA VAL A 70 -1.20 -21.46 0.17
C VAL A 70 0.05 -21.78 -0.65
N CYS A 71 -0.07 -22.58 -1.71
CA CYS A 71 1.05 -22.88 -2.61
C CYS A 71 1.67 -21.63 -3.24
N SER A 72 0.82 -20.71 -3.72
CA SER A 72 1.27 -19.47 -4.35
C SER A 72 1.93 -18.53 -3.34
N LEU A 73 1.39 -18.45 -2.13
CA LEU A 73 1.95 -17.65 -1.04
C LEU A 73 3.34 -18.17 -0.63
N ALA A 74 3.52 -19.49 -0.52
CA ALA A 74 4.82 -20.07 -0.21
C ALA A 74 5.88 -19.71 -1.26
N ALA A 75 5.53 -19.79 -2.55
CA ALA A 75 6.40 -19.36 -3.63
C ALA A 75 6.72 -17.85 -3.56
N VAL A 76 5.74 -17.01 -3.24
CA VAL A 76 5.96 -15.55 -3.05
C VAL A 76 6.86 -15.27 -1.85
N ILE A 77 6.69 -15.98 -0.72
CA ILE A 77 7.58 -15.85 0.44
C ILE A 77 9.02 -16.20 0.03
N ALA A 78 9.22 -17.36 -0.61
CA ALA A 78 10.53 -17.80 -1.07
C ALA A 78 11.17 -16.77 -2.02
N TYR A 79 10.41 -16.25 -2.97
CA TYR A 79 10.89 -15.24 -3.90
C TYR A 79 11.24 -13.91 -3.22
N LEU A 80 10.37 -13.40 -2.32
CA LEU A 80 10.63 -12.13 -1.64
C LEU A 80 11.81 -12.20 -0.67
N LYS A 81 12.11 -13.37 -0.11
CA LYS A 81 13.29 -13.61 0.72
C LYS A 81 14.60 -13.35 -0.03
N GLU A 82 14.68 -13.69 -1.31
CA GLU A 82 15.86 -13.39 -2.15
C GLU A 82 16.17 -11.88 -2.21
N PHE A 83 15.14 -11.05 -2.00
CA PHE A 83 15.26 -9.60 -1.97
C PHE A 83 15.19 -9.00 -0.56
N ASN A 84 15.12 -9.79 0.51
CA ASN A 84 14.87 -9.30 1.88
C ASN A 84 13.61 -8.42 1.98
N LEU A 85 12.53 -8.82 1.30
CA LEU A 85 11.23 -8.12 1.26
C LEU A 85 10.08 -8.91 1.90
N GLU A 86 10.33 -10.09 2.43
CA GLU A 86 9.35 -10.99 3.05
C GLU A 86 8.66 -10.40 4.28
N ARG A 87 9.28 -9.41 4.94
CA ARG A 87 8.72 -8.71 6.11
C ARG A 87 7.32 -8.15 5.89
N MET A 88 6.96 -7.81 4.65
CA MET A 88 5.60 -7.31 4.32
C MET A 88 4.51 -8.38 4.52
N LEU A 89 4.89 -9.66 4.58
CA LEU A 89 4.00 -10.81 4.75
C LEU A 89 3.85 -11.25 6.23
N TYR A 90 4.54 -10.58 7.16
CA TYR A 90 4.52 -10.92 8.59
C TYR A 90 3.16 -10.72 9.25
N ASN A 91 2.30 -9.88 8.68
CA ASN A 91 0.97 -9.61 9.23
C ASN A 91 -0.15 -9.98 8.24
N PRO A 92 -0.68 -11.21 8.30
CA PRO A 92 -1.78 -11.67 7.45
C PRO A 92 -3.07 -10.87 7.59
N SER A 93 -3.31 -10.16 8.69
CA SER A 93 -4.55 -9.36 8.85
C SER A 93 -4.65 -8.21 7.83
N ASN A 94 -3.52 -7.83 7.23
CA ASN A 94 -3.46 -6.85 6.16
C ASN A 94 -3.75 -7.44 4.77
N PHE A 95 -3.84 -8.77 4.63
CA PHE A 95 -4.20 -9.40 3.37
C PHE A 95 -5.63 -9.03 3.00
N LYS A 96 -5.85 -8.74 1.72
CA LYS A 96 -7.14 -8.34 1.19
C LYS A 96 -7.55 -9.32 0.11
N GLN A 97 -8.75 -9.86 0.22
CA GLN A 97 -9.36 -10.66 -0.82
C GLN A 97 -9.56 -9.79 -2.07
N LEU A 98 -9.06 -10.27 -3.22
CA LEU A 98 -9.07 -9.48 -4.45
C LEU A 98 -10.49 -9.30 -5.03
N SER A 99 -11.31 -10.33 -4.94
CA SER A 99 -12.67 -10.36 -5.48
C SER A 99 -13.64 -10.78 -4.38
N SER A 100 -14.66 -9.96 -4.15
CA SER A 100 -15.76 -10.22 -3.23
C SER A 100 -17.06 -9.82 -3.91
N GLU A 101 -17.85 -10.80 -4.32
CA GLU A 101 -19.10 -10.58 -5.08
C GLU A 101 -20.17 -9.86 -4.22
N THR A 102 -20.04 -9.91 -2.90
CA THR A 102 -20.94 -9.24 -1.96
C THR A 102 -20.56 -7.78 -1.73
N GLU A 103 -19.30 -7.40 -1.96
CA GLU A 103 -18.80 -6.05 -1.69
C GLU A 103 -18.61 -5.22 -2.95
N TYR A 104 -18.22 -5.86 -4.05
CA TYR A 104 -17.84 -5.19 -5.29
C TYR A 104 -18.60 -5.73 -6.50
N MET A 105 -18.88 -4.84 -7.45
CA MET A 105 -19.47 -5.20 -8.73
C MET A 105 -18.49 -6.04 -9.53
N THR A 106 -18.95 -7.18 -10.04
CA THR A 106 -18.16 -8.02 -10.94
C THR A 106 -18.02 -7.36 -12.31
N ILE A 107 -16.79 -6.94 -12.64
CA ILE A 107 -16.43 -6.47 -13.98
C ILE A 107 -15.41 -7.43 -14.58
N ASN A 108 -15.81 -8.14 -15.65
CA ASN A 108 -14.91 -9.06 -16.33
C ASN A 108 -13.83 -8.30 -17.15
N GLY A 109 -12.75 -9.00 -17.50
CA GLY A 109 -11.63 -8.39 -18.22
C GLY A 109 -11.99 -7.84 -19.61
N THR A 110 -13.01 -8.39 -20.26
CA THR A 110 -13.51 -7.89 -21.55
C THR A 110 -14.27 -6.58 -21.38
N THR A 111 -15.17 -6.49 -20.40
CA THR A 111 -15.90 -5.27 -20.05
C THR A 111 -14.93 -4.16 -19.63
N MET A 112 -13.89 -4.46 -18.86
CA MET A 112 -12.83 -3.50 -18.49
C MET A 112 -12.14 -2.87 -19.71
N LYS A 113 -11.97 -3.65 -20.79
CA LYS A 113 -11.37 -3.18 -22.05
C LYS A 113 -12.38 -2.42 -22.90
N ASN A 114 -13.57 -2.98 -23.08
CA ASN A 114 -14.62 -2.41 -23.94
C ASN A 114 -15.12 -1.06 -23.43
N LEU A 115 -15.20 -0.88 -22.11
CA LEU A 115 -15.56 0.39 -21.48
C LEU A 115 -14.35 1.31 -21.24
N GLU A 116 -13.15 0.91 -21.70
CA GLU A 116 -11.91 1.67 -21.56
C GLU A 116 -11.70 2.19 -20.13
N ILE A 117 -11.89 1.32 -19.12
CA ILE A 117 -11.92 1.76 -17.72
C ILE A 117 -10.54 2.27 -17.25
N LEU A 118 -9.47 1.57 -17.64
CA LEU A 118 -8.09 1.87 -17.22
C LEU A 118 -7.23 2.48 -18.32
N GLN A 119 -7.44 2.02 -19.56
CA GLN A 119 -6.65 2.39 -20.73
C GLN A 119 -7.54 2.34 -21.97
N ASN A 120 -7.28 3.21 -22.93
CA ASN A 120 -7.96 3.17 -24.22
C ASN A 120 -7.48 1.94 -25.03
N GLN A 121 -8.27 1.50 -26.00
CA GLN A 121 -7.96 0.36 -26.88
C GLN A 121 -7.15 0.74 -28.12
N THR A 122 -6.93 2.03 -28.38
CA THR A 122 -6.20 2.54 -29.56
C THR A 122 -4.68 2.50 -29.38
N ASP A 123 -4.15 3.06 -28.29
CA ASP A 123 -2.72 3.15 -27.99
C ASP A 123 -2.33 2.54 -26.63
N MET A 124 -3.29 1.92 -25.93
CA MET A 124 -3.11 1.26 -24.63
C MET A 124 -2.60 2.19 -23.52
N LYS A 125 -2.73 3.51 -23.68
CA LYS A 125 -2.41 4.50 -22.65
C LYS A 125 -3.64 4.82 -21.80
N THR A 126 -3.37 5.42 -20.64
CA THR A 126 -4.43 5.89 -19.74
C THR A 126 -5.23 7.04 -20.33
N LYS A 127 -4.63 7.91 -21.17
CA LYS A 127 -5.35 9.07 -21.75
C LYS A 127 -6.56 8.58 -22.56
N GLY A 128 -7.73 9.19 -22.32
CA GLY A 128 -8.99 8.77 -22.95
C GLY A 128 -9.76 7.68 -22.20
N SER A 129 -9.20 7.10 -21.13
CA SER A 129 -9.91 6.13 -20.29
C SER A 129 -10.80 6.80 -19.23
N LEU A 130 -11.72 6.04 -18.62
CA LEU A 130 -12.52 6.53 -17.48
C LEU A 130 -11.63 6.99 -16.31
N LEU A 131 -10.59 6.21 -15.98
CA LEU A 131 -9.64 6.59 -14.94
C LEU A 131 -8.97 7.93 -15.24
N TRP A 132 -8.63 8.22 -16.51
CA TRP A 132 -8.05 9.51 -16.88
C TRP A 132 -9.02 10.67 -16.67
N VAL A 133 -10.31 10.50 -16.98
CA VAL A 133 -11.33 11.54 -16.76
C VAL A 133 -11.50 11.84 -15.27
N LEU A 134 -11.48 10.81 -14.41
CA LEU A 134 -11.73 10.97 -12.97
C LEU A 134 -10.48 11.37 -12.16
N ASP A 135 -9.27 11.19 -12.70
CA ASP A 135 -8.03 11.37 -11.95
C ASP A 135 -7.63 12.84 -11.79
N HIS A 136 -8.18 13.47 -10.77
CA HIS A 136 -7.78 14.79 -10.27
C HIS A 136 -6.96 14.72 -8.97
N THR A 137 -6.41 13.55 -8.66
CA THR A 137 -5.68 13.30 -7.41
C THR A 137 -4.40 14.14 -7.34
N LYS A 138 -3.97 14.47 -6.11
CA LYS A 138 -2.79 15.31 -5.84
C LYS A 138 -1.60 14.53 -5.27
N THR A 139 -1.81 13.24 -4.99
CA THR A 139 -0.78 12.34 -4.48
C THR A 139 -0.78 11.03 -5.25
N SER A 140 0.38 10.40 -5.36
CA SER A 140 0.52 9.12 -6.05
C SER A 140 -0.23 7.98 -5.36
N PHE A 141 -0.26 7.96 -4.02
CA PHE A 141 -1.06 7.01 -3.24
C PHE A 141 -2.57 7.28 -3.40
N GLY A 142 -2.98 8.55 -3.55
CA GLY A 142 -4.35 8.91 -3.90
C GLY A 142 -4.76 8.34 -5.26
N ARG A 143 -3.90 8.50 -6.28
CA ARG A 143 -4.10 7.92 -7.61
C ARG A 143 -4.24 6.40 -7.57
N ARG A 144 -3.37 5.72 -6.80
CA ARG A 144 -3.45 4.25 -6.60
C ARG A 144 -4.76 3.83 -5.96
N ARG A 145 -5.26 4.58 -4.97
CA ARG A 145 -6.55 4.33 -4.33
C ARG A 145 -7.72 4.58 -5.28
N LEU A 146 -7.71 5.67 -6.04
CA LEU A 146 -8.73 5.96 -7.05
C LEU A 146 -8.81 4.84 -8.10
N LYS A 147 -7.64 4.36 -8.57
CA LYS A 147 -7.60 3.22 -9.48
C LYS A 147 -8.31 1.99 -8.91
N LYS A 148 -8.09 1.66 -7.62
CA LYS A 148 -8.80 0.56 -6.96
C LYS A 148 -10.31 0.77 -6.96
N TRP A 149 -10.77 1.97 -6.61
CA TRP A 149 -12.20 2.32 -6.60
C TRP A 149 -12.86 2.16 -7.97
N VAL A 150 -12.19 2.63 -9.02
CA VAL A 150 -12.72 2.54 -10.40
C VAL A 150 -12.75 1.09 -10.90
N THR A 151 -11.81 0.25 -10.47
CA THR A 151 -11.77 -1.18 -10.87
C THR A 151 -12.70 -2.08 -10.06
N GLN A 152 -13.14 -1.62 -8.89
CA GLN A 152 -13.95 -2.40 -7.94
C GLN A 152 -15.08 -1.51 -7.40
N PRO A 153 -16.11 -1.20 -8.21
CA PRO A 153 -17.24 -0.40 -7.75
C PRO A 153 -17.94 -1.07 -6.58
N LEU A 154 -18.40 -0.27 -5.62
CA LEU A 154 -19.09 -0.77 -4.43
C LEU A 154 -20.49 -1.28 -4.77
N MET A 155 -20.95 -2.30 -4.03
CA MET A 155 -22.33 -2.81 -4.08
C MET A 155 -23.19 -2.34 -2.91
N LYS A 156 -22.57 -1.95 -1.79
CA LYS A 156 -23.28 -1.53 -0.58
C LYS A 156 -23.77 -0.08 -0.71
N SER A 157 -25.09 0.10 -0.76
CA SER A 157 -25.73 1.42 -0.88
C SER A 157 -25.26 2.41 0.19
N SER A 158 -25.09 1.98 1.44
CA SER A 158 -24.60 2.84 2.52
C SER A 158 -23.21 3.41 2.25
N GLU A 159 -22.28 2.60 1.76
CA GLU A 159 -20.91 3.04 1.45
C GLU A 159 -20.87 3.92 0.18
N ILE A 160 -21.75 3.67 -0.79
CA ILE A 160 -21.91 4.52 -1.98
C ILE A 160 -22.40 5.90 -1.56
N ASN A 161 -23.49 5.96 -0.80
CA ASN A 161 -24.07 7.23 -0.34
C ASN A 161 -23.09 7.99 0.55
N ALA A 162 -22.37 7.33 1.45
CA ALA A 162 -21.34 7.98 2.27
C ALA A 162 -20.25 8.69 1.43
N ARG A 163 -19.88 8.14 0.25
CA ARG A 163 -18.96 8.81 -0.68
C ARG A 163 -19.63 9.96 -1.43
N LEU A 164 -20.88 9.80 -1.84
CA LEU A 164 -21.65 10.86 -2.52
C LEU A 164 -21.92 12.05 -1.61
N ASP A 165 -22.23 11.80 -0.34
CA ASP A 165 -22.41 12.82 0.70
C ASP A 165 -21.12 13.60 0.90
N ALA A 166 -19.98 12.90 1.03
CA ALA A 166 -18.66 13.53 1.15
C ALA A 166 -18.33 14.42 -0.06
N VAL A 167 -18.60 13.94 -1.28
CA VAL A 167 -18.39 14.74 -2.51
C VAL A 167 -19.29 15.96 -2.53
N SER A 168 -20.58 15.79 -2.21
CA SER A 168 -21.57 16.88 -2.22
C SER A 168 -21.22 17.95 -1.19
N GLU A 169 -20.83 17.55 0.02
CA GLU A 169 -20.38 18.47 1.04
C GLU A 169 -19.14 19.26 0.59
N MET A 170 -18.14 18.59 -0.01
CA MET A 170 -16.95 19.27 -0.51
C MET A 170 -17.25 20.29 -1.62
N LEU A 171 -18.29 20.06 -2.42
CA LEU A 171 -18.70 20.97 -3.49
C LEU A 171 -19.51 22.16 -2.99
N LEU A 172 -20.32 21.97 -1.95
CA LEU A 172 -21.26 22.97 -1.42
C LEU A 172 -20.71 23.76 -0.24
N SER A 173 -19.58 23.34 0.34
CA SER A 173 -19.03 24.00 1.54
C SER A 173 -18.38 25.34 1.21
N GLU A 174 -18.86 26.39 1.89
CA GLU A 174 -18.26 27.73 1.88
C GLU A 174 -17.01 27.82 2.78
N SER A 175 -16.73 26.78 3.58
CA SER A 175 -15.56 26.78 4.46
C SER A 175 -14.28 26.57 3.67
N SER A 176 -13.25 27.36 3.99
CA SER A 176 -11.93 27.23 3.38
C SER A 176 -11.20 25.93 3.77
N VAL A 177 -11.74 25.14 4.71
CA VAL A 177 -11.10 23.93 5.27
C VAL A 177 -10.71 22.92 4.19
N PHE A 178 -11.58 22.66 3.21
CA PHE A 178 -11.28 21.72 2.13
C PHE A 178 -10.19 22.23 1.19
N GLY A 179 -10.16 23.54 0.94
CA GLY A 179 -9.08 24.19 0.19
C GLY A 179 -7.74 24.08 0.91
N GLN A 180 -7.73 24.28 2.23
CA GLN A 180 -6.53 24.13 3.06
C GLN A 180 -6.03 22.69 3.03
N ILE A 181 -6.89 21.70 3.30
CA ILE A 181 -6.54 20.27 3.23
C ILE A 181 -6.00 19.89 1.85
N ARG A 182 -6.65 20.34 0.77
CA ARG A 182 -6.17 20.09 -0.59
C ARG A 182 -4.76 20.64 -0.81
N ASN A 183 -4.47 21.83 -0.31
CA ASN A 183 -3.14 22.44 -0.41
C ASN A 183 -2.09 21.65 0.38
N LEU A 184 -2.45 21.06 1.52
CA LEU A 184 -1.56 20.16 2.25
C LEU A 184 -1.23 18.93 1.41
N LEU A 185 -2.25 18.27 0.85
CA LEU A 185 -2.11 17.07 0.02
C LEU A 185 -1.23 17.32 -1.21
N CYS A 186 -1.35 18.47 -1.87
CA CYS A 186 -0.53 18.85 -3.03
C CYS A 186 0.98 18.86 -2.74
N LYS A 187 1.39 19.06 -1.49
CA LYS A 187 2.80 19.17 -1.08
C LYS A 187 3.39 17.83 -0.61
N LEU A 188 2.60 16.75 -0.60
CA LEU A 188 3.04 15.47 -0.07
C LEU A 188 3.85 14.67 -1.11
N PRO A 189 5.02 14.12 -0.73
CA PRO A 189 5.71 13.11 -1.52
C PRO A 189 4.94 11.77 -1.50
N ASP A 190 5.49 10.74 -2.14
CA ASP A 190 4.93 9.38 -2.06
C ASP A 190 5.26 8.73 -0.69
N ILE A 191 4.50 9.11 0.33
CA ILE A 191 4.70 8.67 1.72
C ILE A 191 4.52 7.16 1.86
N GLU A 192 3.56 6.56 1.13
CA GLU A 192 3.31 5.12 1.16
C GLU A 192 4.55 4.34 0.71
N ARG A 193 5.20 4.77 -0.40
CA ARG A 193 6.45 4.15 -0.86
C ARG A 193 7.60 4.37 0.13
N GLY A 194 7.76 5.60 0.62
CA GLY A 194 8.82 5.91 1.58
C GLY A 194 8.70 5.08 2.86
N LEU A 195 7.48 4.95 3.41
CA LEU A 195 7.22 4.09 4.57
C LEU A 195 7.56 2.62 4.30
N CYS A 196 7.33 2.10 3.08
CA CYS A 196 7.80 0.76 2.71
C CYS A 196 9.33 0.67 2.72
N SER A 197 10.05 1.66 2.15
CA SER A 197 11.52 1.71 2.19
C SER A 197 12.04 1.69 3.64
N VAL A 198 11.44 2.49 4.52
CA VAL A 198 11.74 2.54 5.95
C VAL A 198 11.46 1.21 6.63
N PHE A 199 10.28 0.63 6.38
CA PHE A 199 9.86 -0.65 6.96
C PHE A 199 10.85 -1.78 6.63
N HIS A 200 11.32 -1.84 5.37
CA HIS A 200 12.32 -2.80 4.93
C HIS A 200 13.77 -2.43 5.31
N LYS A 201 14.00 -1.30 6.00
CA LYS A 201 15.34 -0.77 6.33
C LYS A 201 16.23 -0.56 5.10
N LYS A 202 15.63 -0.17 3.97
CA LYS A 202 16.31 0.04 2.68
C LYS A 202 16.28 1.50 2.21
N CYS A 203 15.87 2.42 3.08
CA CYS A 203 15.85 3.84 2.78
C CYS A 203 17.21 4.50 3.04
N SER A 204 17.51 5.57 2.32
CA SER A 204 18.61 6.47 2.68
C SER A 204 18.26 7.32 3.92
N THR A 205 19.27 7.92 4.55
CA THR A 205 19.08 8.82 5.69
C THR A 205 18.26 10.06 5.32
N GLN A 206 18.48 10.59 4.11
CA GLN A 206 17.74 11.71 3.54
C GLN A 206 16.28 11.34 3.32
N GLU A 207 16.01 10.15 2.75
CA GLU A 207 14.65 9.65 2.55
C GLU A 207 13.93 9.44 3.89
N PHE A 208 14.59 8.82 4.87
CA PHE A 208 14.03 8.63 6.20
C PHE A 208 13.63 9.96 6.86
N PHE A 209 14.53 10.95 6.85
CA PHE A 209 14.25 12.28 7.37
C PHE A 209 13.13 12.98 6.60
N LEU A 210 13.12 12.89 5.27
CA LEU A 210 12.07 13.48 4.43
C LEU A 210 10.68 12.92 4.80
N ILE A 211 10.57 11.60 4.98
CA ILE A 211 9.31 10.96 5.36
C ILE A 211 8.87 11.38 6.76
N LEU A 212 9.76 11.34 7.75
CA LEU A 212 9.40 11.73 9.12
C LEU A 212 9.05 13.21 9.26
N SER A 213 9.83 14.10 8.64
CA SER A 213 9.55 15.54 8.65
C SER A 213 8.22 15.86 7.93
N THR A 214 7.93 15.18 6.82
CA THR A 214 6.65 15.30 6.11
C THR A 214 5.48 14.86 6.99
N LEU A 215 5.57 13.71 7.64
CA LEU A 215 4.53 13.19 8.53
C LEU A 215 4.32 14.10 9.75
N SER A 216 5.41 14.59 10.34
CA SER A 216 5.32 15.53 11.46
C SER A 216 4.67 16.86 11.06
N ARG A 217 4.97 17.37 9.85
CA ARG A 217 4.32 18.58 9.34
C ARG A 217 2.84 18.35 9.10
N LEU A 218 2.49 17.22 8.47
CA LEU A 218 1.09 16.84 8.22
C LEU A 218 0.30 16.77 9.54
N ASP A 219 0.85 16.12 10.56
CA ASP A 219 0.26 16.06 11.90
C ASP A 219 -0.01 17.47 12.47
N LEU A 220 0.99 18.35 12.48
CA LEU A 220 0.84 19.71 13.01
C LEU A 220 -0.20 20.53 12.24
N GLU A 221 -0.19 20.46 10.91
CA GLU A 221 -1.10 21.22 10.05
C GLU A 221 -2.55 20.71 10.20
N ILE A 222 -2.77 19.39 10.28
CA ILE A 222 -4.11 18.84 10.51
C ILE A 222 -4.58 19.13 11.93
N GLN A 223 -3.71 19.01 12.95
CA GLN A 223 -4.06 19.35 14.34
C GLN A 223 -4.54 20.80 14.47
N ALA A 224 -3.93 21.74 13.74
CA ALA A 224 -4.35 23.14 13.72
C ALA A 224 -5.75 23.33 13.08
N LEU A 225 -6.15 22.43 12.17
CA LEU A 225 -7.44 22.45 11.50
C LEU A 225 -8.54 21.72 12.27
N VAL A 226 -8.23 20.92 13.30
CA VAL A 226 -9.20 20.13 14.08
C VAL A 226 -10.43 20.94 14.54
N PRO A 227 -10.30 22.16 15.10
CA PRO A 227 -11.46 22.95 15.50
C PRO A 227 -12.39 23.28 14.33
N VAL A 228 -11.81 23.63 13.18
CA VAL A 228 -12.54 23.97 11.94
C VAL A 228 -13.16 22.72 11.33
N ILE A 229 -12.48 21.57 11.42
CA ILE A 229 -13.00 20.27 10.98
C ILE A 229 -14.23 19.90 11.80
N HIS A 230 -14.20 20.05 13.12
CA HIS A 230 -15.38 19.77 13.97
C HIS A 230 -16.57 20.68 13.63
N SER A 231 -16.34 21.96 13.35
CA SER A 231 -17.41 22.92 13.11
C SER A 231 -17.97 22.87 11.68
N HIS A 232 -17.14 22.60 10.68
CA HIS A 232 -17.51 22.72 9.26
C HIS A 232 -17.56 21.41 8.48
N VAL A 233 -16.93 20.34 8.94
CA VAL A 233 -17.02 19.02 8.29
C VAL A 233 -18.10 18.20 8.97
N LYS A 234 -19.13 17.82 8.22
CA LYS A 234 -20.37 17.18 8.66
C LYS A 234 -20.44 15.72 8.27
N THR A 235 -19.91 15.34 7.11
CA THR A 235 -19.98 13.95 6.66
C THR A 235 -19.08 13.08 7.56
N PRO A 236 -19.62 12.01 8.19
CA PRO A 236 -18.84 11.15 9.08
C PRO A 236 -17.61 10.54 8.42
N LEU A 237 -17.71 10.19 7.13
CA LEU A 237 -16.60 9.63 6.36
C LEU A 237 -15.38 10.57 6.31
N LEU A 238 -15.60 11.87 6.09
CA LEU A 238 -14.52 12.87 6.03
C LEU A 238 -14.02 13.21 7.43
N GLN A 239 -14.93 13.37 8.38
CA GLN A 239 -14.59 13.73 9.75
C GLN A 239 -13.71 12.67 10.40
N ASN A 240 -14.11 11.40 10.34
CA ASN A 240 -13.32 10.29 10.89
C ASN A 240 -11.95 10.19 10.22
N ALA A 241 -11.92 10.24 8.88
CA ALA A 241 -10.67 10.14 8.13
C ALA A 241 -9.68 11.28 8.42
N LEU A 242 -10.15 12.48 8.75
CA LEU A 242 -9.29 13.63 9.06
C LEU A 242 -8.85 13.65 10.53
N LEU A 243 -9.75 13.30 11.45
CA LEU A 243 -9.47 13.34 12.90
C LEU A 243 -8.63 12.15 13.37
N GLU A 244 -8.65 11.01 12.68
CA GLU A 244 -7.77 9.87 12.99
C GLU A 244 -6.29 10.16 12.63
N ILE A 245 -6.01 11.10 11.72
CA ILE A 245 -4.64 11.34 11.23
C ILE A 245 -3.68 11.75 12.37
N PRO A 246 -3.98 12.77 13.20
CA PRO A 246 -3.07 13.16 14.28
C PRO A 246 -2.82 12.04 15.30
N GLU A 247 -3.84 11.24 15.60
CA GLU A 247 -3.73 10.11 16.54
C GLU A 247 -2.74 9.06 16.01
N LEU A 248 -2.88 8.68 14.74
CA LEU A 248 -2.01 7.73 14.06
C LEU A 248 -0.57 8.25 13.88
N LEU A 249 -0.39 9.57 13.78
CA LEU A 249 0.92 10.19 13.57
C LEU A 249 1.63 10.61 14.87
N SER A 250 1.00 10.43 16.03
CA SER A 250 1.58 10.74 17.34
C SER A 250 3.00 10.19 17.58
N PRO A 251 3.39 8.97 17.12
CA PRO A 251 4.74 8.45 17.35
C PRO A 251 5.84 9.19 16.58
N VAL A 252 5.50 9.87 15.47
CA VAL A 252 6.47 10.50 14.56
C VAL A 252 7.29 11.57 15.26
N LYS A 253 6.67 12.33 16.17
CA LYS A 253 7.33 13.39 16.95
C LYS A 253 8.50 12.87 17.79
N HIS A 254 8.40 11.65 18.32
CA HIS A 254 9.47 11.05 19.10
C HIS A 254 10.70 10.78 18.23
N TYR A 255 10.50 10.14 17.08
CA TYR A 255 11.59 9.81 16.14
C TYR A 255 12.24 11.04 15.53
N LEU A 256 11.50 12.12 15.28
CA LEU A 256 12.10 13.34 14.73
C LEU A 256 13.00 14.07 15.75
N LYS A 257 12.65 14.06 17.04
CA LYS A 257 13.42 14.75 18.09
C LYS A 257 14.83 14.19 18.26
N ILE A 258 14.99 12.88 18.10
CA ILE A 258 16.26 12.17 18.28
C ILE A 258 17.22 12.33 17.08
N LEU A 259 16.74 12.79 15.92
CA LEU A 259 17.54 12.94 14.71
C LEU A 259 18.29 14.27 14.68
N ASN A 260 19.52 14.23 14.17
CA ASN A 260 20.28 15.41 13.78
C ASN A 260 19.95 15.79 12.33
N GLU A 261 19.28 16.92 12.14
CA GLU A 261 18.83 17.41 10.83
C GLU A 261 19.98 17.67 9.85
N GLU A 262 21.11 18.22 10.33
CA GLU A 262 22.26 18.52 9.48
C GLU A 262 22.96 17.25 9.01
N ALA A 263 23.09 16.25 9.90
CA ALA A 263 23.66 14.96 9.57
C ALA A 263 22.79 14.16 8.58
N ALA A 264 21.45 14.27 8.72
CA ALA A 264 20.50 13.60 7.83
C ALA A 264 20.60 14.10 6.37
N LYS A 265 20.83 15.41 6.18
CA LYS A 265 20.98 16.03 4.85
C LYS A 265 22.32 15.68 4.19
N ILE A 266 23.40 15.58 4.97
CA ILE A 266 24.78 15.40 4.47
C ILE A 266 25.17 13.92 4.29
N MET A 267 24.28 12.97 4.59
CA MET A 267 24.53 11.51 4.49
C MET A 267 25.73 11.08 5.35
N ARG A 268 25.86 11.63 6.56
CA ARG A 268 26.90 11.25 7.52
C ARG A 268 26.40 10.18 8.49
N GLU A 269 27.32 9.33 8.93
CA GLU A 269 27.07 8.16 9.79
C GLU A 269 26.48 8.50 11.17
N LYS A 270 26.61 9.74 11.67
CA LYS A 270 26.06 10.18 12.97
C LYS A 270 24.67 10.83 12.83
N LEU A 271 23.65 10.03 12.54
CA LEU A 271 22.25 10.52 12.41
C LEU A 271 21.57 10.84 13.74
N ILE A 272 22.02 10.22 14.82
CA ILE A 272 21.43 10.36 16.16
C ILE A 272 22.18 11.47 16.91
N LYS A 273 21.45 12.34 17.61
CA LYS A 273 22.06 13.34 18.49
C LYS A 273 22.87 12.67 19.61
N GLU A 274 24.07 13.18 19.89
CA GLU A 274 24.91 12.68 20.99
C GLU A 274 24.13 12.75 22.32
N GLY A 275 24.08 11.63 23.07
CA GLY A 275 23.30 11.47 24.30
C GLY A 275 21.98 10.69 24.20
N ALA A 276 21.54 10.28 23.00
CA ALA A 276 20.39 9.40 22.79
C ALA A 276 20.78 7.90 22.64
N GLU A 277 21.93 7.51 23.21
CA GLU A 277 22.63 6.22 23.05
C GLU A 277 21.95 4.99 23.70
N LYS A 278 20.68 5.09 24.13
CA LYS A 278 19.88 3.93 24.57
C LYS A 278 18.95 3.38 23.48
N ILE A 279 18.87 4.03 22.32
CA ILE A 279 18.03 3.59 21.17
C ILE A 279 18.91 3.00 20.05
N THR A 280 20.13 2.58 20.39
CA THR A 280 21.22 2.21 19.46
C THR A 280 21.10 0.80 18.88
N THR A 281 19.91 0.16 18.93
CA THR A 281 19.66 -1.11 18.23
C THR A 281 18.78 -0.95 16.99
N TYR A 282 18.10 0.20 16.79
CA TYR A 282 17.03 0.27 15.79
C TYR A 282 17.25 1.22 14.62
N VAL A 283 18.32 2.01 14.61
CA VAL A 283 18.64 2.92 13.51
C VAL A 283 20.13 2.87 13.20
N CYS A 284 20.60 1.73 12.69
CA CYS A 284 21.86 1.62 11.94
C CYS A 284 21.92 0.24 11.26
N PHE A 285 21.96 0.27 9.92
CA PHE A 285 22.26 -0.82 8.95
C PHE A 285 21.32 -2.04 8.88
#